data_AF-A0A392U9A8-F1
#
_entry.id   AF-A0A392U9A8-F1
#
_cell.length_a   1.000
_cell.length_b   1.000
_cell.length_c   1.000
_cell.angle_alpha   90.00
_cell.angle_beta   90.00
_cell.angle_gamma   90.00
#
_symmetry.space_group_name_H-M   'P 1'
#
loop_
_entity.id
_entity.type
_entity.pdbx_description
1 polymer ?
#
loop_
_entity_poly.entity_id
_entity_poly.type
_entity_poly.pdbx_seq_one_letter_code
_entity_poly.pdbx_strand_id
1 'polypeptide(L)' 'MSASELKELKKQLEGLLEKKFIRPSVSPWGAAVLLVKKKDG' A
#
# COMPACT_ATOMS: atom_id res chain seq x y z
N MET A 1 -9.34 8.00 5.43
CA MET A 1 -7.88 8.19 5.51
C MET A 1 -7.58 9.66 5.33
N SER A 2 -6.74 10.20 6.20
CA SER A 2 -6.18 11.53 6.05
C SER A 2 -5.31 11.63 4.79
N ALA A 3 -5.09 12.84 4.29
CA ALA A 3 -4.28 13.06 3.10
C ALA A 3 -2.82 12.59 3.28
N SER A 4 -2.30 12.60 4.52
CA SER A 4 -0.97 12.07 4.87
C SER A 4 -0.90 10.56 4.76
N GLU A 5 -1.86 9.84 5.34
CA GLU A 5 -1.92 8.36 5.27
C GLU A 5 -2.01 7.86 3.82
N LEU A 6 -2.78 8.53 2.96
CA LEU A 6 -2.89 8.17 1.54
C LEU A 6 -1.58 8.37 0.78
N LYS A 7 -0.81 9.43 1.09
CA LYS A 7 0.50 9.66 0.46
C LYS A 7 1.50 8.59 0.85
N GLU A 8 1.52 8.21 2.13
CA GLU A 8 2.41 7.16 2.63
C GLU A 8 2.06 5.78 2.06
N LEU A 9 0.77 5.45 2.01
CA LEU A 9 0.29 4.21 1.38
C LEU A 9 0.71 4.11 -0.09
N LYS A 10 0.57 5.19 -0.86
CA LYS A 10 1.01 5.23 -2.27
C LYS A 10 2.52 4.99 -2.40
N LYS A 11 3.33 5.66 -1.58
CA LYS A 11 4.79 5.49 -1.57
C LYS A 11 5.19 4.04 -1.25
N GLN A 12 4.51 3.40 -0.31
CA GLN A 12 4.76 1.98 0.00
C GLN A 12 4.36 1.07 -1.16
N LEU A 13 3.21 1.30 -1.79
CA LEU A 13 2.75 0.51 -2.94
C LEU A 13 3.68 0.65 -4.16
N GLU A 14 4.19 1.85 -4.44
CA GLU A 14 5.18 2.10 -5.50
C GLU A 14 6.45 1.26 -5.27
N GLY A 15 6.99 1.27 -4.06
CA GLY A 15 8.16 0.45 -3.72
C GLY A 15 7.90 -1.06 -3.80
N LEU A 16 6.67 -1.52 -3.54
CA LEU A 16 6.29 -2.93 -3.70
C LEU A 16 6.11 -3.32 -5.18
N LEU A 17 5.62 -2.40 -6.01
CA LEU A 17 5.52 -2.57 -7.46
C LEU A 17 6.91 -2.65 -8.11
N GLU A 18 7.83 -1.75 -7.72
CA GLU A 18 9.22 -1.74 -8.21
C GLU A 18 9.95 -3.04 -7.88
N LYS A 19 9.73 -3.57 -6.67
CA LYS A 19 10.28 -4.88 -6.23
C LYS A 19 9.57 -6.07 -6.87
N LYS A 20 8.52 -5.83 -7.68
CA LYS A 20 7.67 -6.86 -8.33
C LYS A 20 6.98 -7.81 -7.34
N PHE A 21 6.76 -7.38 -6.10
CA PHE A 21 6.02 -8.17 -5.12
C PHE A 21 4.51 -8.13 -5.37
N ILE A 22 4.01 -7.04 -5.96
CA ILE A 22 2.60 -6.88 -6.32
C ILE A 22 2.46 -6.46 -7.79
N ARG A 23 1.26 -6.62 -8.36
CA ARG A 23 0.89 -6.15 -9.70
C ARG A 23 -0.55 -5.64 -9.71
N PRO A 24 -0.92 -4.74 -10.63
CA PRO A 24 -2.31 -4.36 -10.83
C PRO A 24 -3.19 -5.60 -11.09
N SER A 25 -4.39 -5.60 -10.52
CA SER A 25 -5.36 -6.69 -10.64
C SER A 25 -6.67 -6.16 -11.24
N VAL A 26 -7.33 -6.99 -12.04
CA VAL A 26 -8.67 -6.75 -12.61
C VAL A 26 -9.74 -7.62 -11.93
N SER A 27 -9.40 -8.26 -10.80
CA SER A 27 -10.32 -9.12 -10.05
C SER A 27 -11.53 -8.34 -9.54
N PRO A 28 -12.76 -8.90 -9.61
CA PRO A 28 -13.93 -8.30 -9.00
C PRO A 28 -13.91 -8.38 -7.45
N TRP A 29 -13.00 -9.19 -6.89
CA TRP A 29 -12.82 -9.35 -5.45
C TRP A 29 -11.70 -8.47 -4.92
N GLY A 30 -11.97 -7.73 -3.84
CA GLY A 30 -11.01 -6.91 -3.11
C GLY A 30 -10.89 -7.33 -1.64
N ALA A 31 -9.80 -6.92 -1.00
CA ALA A 31 -9.56 -7.11 0.43
C ALA A 31 -9.19 -5.77 1.07
N ALA A 32 -9.61 -5.55 2.31
CA ALA A 32 -9.22 -4.38 3.07
C ALA A 32 -7.75 -4.45 3.48
N VAL A 33 -7.05 -3.30 3.48
CA VAL A 33 -5.64 -3.20 3.86
C VAL A 33 -5.50 -2.19 5.00
N LEU A 34 -4.68 -2.53 6.01
CA LEU A 34 -4.37 -1.68 7.15
C LEU A 34 -2.94 -1.16 7.05
N LEU A 35 -2.77 0.14 7.25
CA LEU A 35 -1.47 0.77 7.40
C LEU A 35 -1.05 0.72 8.88
N VAL A 36 0.09 0.10 9.18
CA VAL A 36 0.60 -0.02 10.55
C VAL A 36 1.95 0.70 10.66
N LYS A 37 2.04 1.65 11.60
CA LYS A 37 3.30 2.29 11.94
C LYS A 37 4.16 1.31 12.74
N LYS A 38 5.37 1.03 12.25
CA LYS A 38 6.35 0.20 12.98
C LYS A 38 6.93 0.99 14.17
N LYS A 39 7.32 0.27 15.23
CA LYS A 39 7.90 0.88 16.45
C LYS A 39 9.30 1.45 16.25
N ASP A 40 10.07 0.92 15.30
CA ASP A 40 11.49 1.28 15.11
C ASP A 40 11.70 2.38 14.04
N GLY A 41 10.78 3.33 13.95
CA GLY A 41 10.82 4.45 13.00
C GLY A 41 10.71 5.81 13.67
#